data_AF-A0A1L3LUC3-F1
#
_entry.id   AF-A0A1L3LUC3-F1
#
_cell.length_a   1.000
_cell.length_b   1.000
_cell.length_c   1.000
_cell.angle_alpha   90.00
_cell.angle_beta   90.00
_cell.angle_gamma   90.00
#
_symmetry.space_group_name_H-M   'P 1'
#
loop_
_entity.id
_entity.type
_entity.pdbx_description
1 polymer ?
#
loop_
_entity_poly.entity_id
_entity_poly.type
_entity_poly.pdbx_seq_one_letter_code
_entity_poly.pdbx_strand_id
1 'polypeptide(L)' 'MRPEWVVPISGVITALKTIVQAFSAPGDTVLIRPPVYAHFHDDVLINGRFAVSAPPDRGRLSL' A
#
# COMPACT_ATOMS: atom_id res chain seq x y z
N MET A 1 -13.63 20.61 13.88
CA MET A 1 -13.66 20.56 12.39
C MET A 1 -12.72 19.44 11.94
N ARG A 2 -13.03 18.76 10.82
CA ARG A 2 -12.16 17.72 10.27
C ARG A 2 -11.06 18.38 9.41
N PRO A 3 -9.82 17.89 9.42
CA PRO A 3 -8.76 18.47 8.59
C PRO A 3 -9.07 18.35 7.09
N GLU A 4 -8.64 19.34 6.30
CA GLU A 4 -8.85 19.40 4.84
C GLU A 4 -8.17 18.26 4.07
N TRP A 5 -7.11 17.68 4.61
CA TRP A 5 -6.39 16.56 4.01
C TRP A 5 -7.10 15.20 4.22
N VAL A 6 -8.15 15.13 5.05
CA VAL A 6 -8.90 13.90 5.30
C VAL A 6 -10.05 13.78 4.30
N VAL A 7 -9.91 12.86 3.34
CA VAL A 7 -10.92 12.55 2.34
C VAL A 7 -11.70 11.28 2.74
N PRO A 8 -13.05 11.32 2.81
CA PRO A 8 -13.85 10.13 3.05
C PRO A 8 -13.79 9.17 1.85
N ILE A 9 -13.75 7.87 2.12
CA ILE A 9 -13.68 6.82 1.10
C ILE A 9 -14.47 5.60 1.56
N SER A 10 -14.99 4.80 0.63
CA SER A 10 -15.88 3.65 0.90
C SER A 10 -15.24 2.47 1.64
N GLY A 11 -14.00 2.61 2.13
CA GLY A 11 -13.28 1.60 2.90
C GLY A 11 -11.82 1.45 2.48
N VAL A 12 -11.07 0.65 3.24
CA VAL A 12 -9.63 0.47 3.05
C VAL A 12 -9.27 -0.18 1.71
N ILE A 13 -10.07 -1.14 1.22
CA ILE A 13 -9.81 -1.82 -0.06
C ILE A 13 -10.00 -0.86 -1.24
N THR A 14 -11.05 -0.04 -1.20
CA THR A 14 -11.25 1.02 -2.19
C THR A 14 -10.08 2.00 -2.16
N ALA A 15 -9.63 2.40 -0.97
CA ALA A 15 -8.49 3.30 -0.82
C ALA A 15 -7.21 2.73 -1.43
N LEU A 16 -6.88 1.46 -1.15
CA LEU A 16 -5.69 0.80 -1.72
C LEU A 16 -5.72 0.79 -3.24
N LYS A 17 -6.86 0.40 -3.84
CA LYS A 17 -7.03 0.41 -5.30
C LYS A 17 -6.85 1.80 -5.90
N THR A 18 -7.44 2.82 -5.26
CA THR A 18 -7.30 4.21 -5.69
C THR A 18 -5.85 4.69 -5.60
N ILE A 19 -5.14 4.39 -4.51
CA ILE A 19 -3.75 4.80 -4.30
C ILE A 19 -2.81 4.14 -5.32
N VAL A 20 -2.95 2.83 -5.55
CA VAL A 20 -2.13 2.11 -6.55
C VAL A 20 -2.31 2.71 -7.94
N GLN A 21 -3.55 3.05 -8.34
CA GLN A 21 -3.81 3.69 -9.64
C GLN A 21 -3.30 5.14 -9.71
N ALA A 22 -3.44 5.90 -8.63
CA ALA A 22 -3.09 7.32 -8.62
C ALA A 22 -1.58 7.57 -8.59
N PHE A 23 -0.80 6.66 -8.01
CA PHE A 23 0.62 6.89 -7.71
C PHE A 23 1.59 5.89 -8.38
N SER A 24 1.09 5.02 -9.27
CA SER A 24 1.94 4.11 -10.04
C SER A 24 1.30 3.79 -11.40
N ALA A 25 2.09 3.29 -12.34
CA ALA A 25 1.66 2.79 -13.65
C ALA A 25 2.01 1.29 -13.82
N PRO A 26 1.38 0.57 -14.77
CA PRO A 26 1.84 -0.78 -15.12
C PRO A 26 3.34 -0.80 -15.43
N GLY A 27 4.06 -1.77 -14.87
CA GLY A 27 5.52 -1.86 -14.93
C GLY A 27 6.26 -1.23 -13.75
N ASP A 28 5.62 -0.37 -12.95
CA ASP A 28 6.25 0.20 -11.75
C ASP A 28 6.39 -0.83 -10.63
N THR A 29 7.33 -0.55 -9.73
CA THR A 29 7.56 -1.35 -8.53
C THR A 29 6.92 -0.72 -7.30
N VAL A 30 6.22 -1.53 -6.49
CA VAL A 30 5.63 -1.13 -5.20
C VAL A 30 6.31 -1.89 -4.07
N LEU A 31 6.89 -1.15 -3.12
CA LEU A 31 7.50 -1.73 -1.93
C LEU A 31 6.43 -2.09 -0.89
N ILE A 32 6.43 -3.35 -0.46
CA ILE A 32 5.55 -3.88 0.57
C ILE A 32 6.41 -4.38 1.73
N ARG A 33 5.99 -4.17 2.97
CA ARG A 33 6.67 -4.69 4.17
C ARG A 33 5.78 -5.71 4.88
N PRO A 34 5.94 -7.02 4.61
CA PRO A 34 5.17 -8.06 5.29
C PRO A 34 5.39 -8.09 6.82
N PRO A 35 4.44 -8.64 7.61
CA PRO A 35 3.17 -9.19 7.16
C PRO A 35 2.11 -8.11 6.90
N VAL A 36 1.40 -8.21 5.77
CA VAL A 36 0.25 -7.39 5.42
C VAL A 36 -0.87 -8.26 4.87
N TYR A 37 -2.11 -7.75 4.87
CA TYR A 37 -3.26 -8.44 4.29
C TYR A 37 -3.10 -8.63 2.76
N ALA A 38 -3.66 -9.71 2.21
CA ALA A 38 -3.43 -10.15 0.83
C ALA A 38 -3.65 -9.06 -0.24
N HIS A 39 -4.65 -8.19 -0.03
CA HIS A 39 -4.96 -7.09 -0.96
C HIS A 39 -3.81 -6.12 -1.21
N PHE A 40 -2.87 -5.96 -0.26
CA PHE A 40 -1.67 -5.15 -0.50
C PHE A 40 -0.79 -5.73 -1.61
N HIS A 41 -0.78 -7.05 -1.78
CA HIS A 41 -0.07 -7.74 -2.85
C HIS A 41 -0.93 -7.86 -4.11
N ASP A 42 -2.15 -8.37 -3.96
CA ASP A 42 -3.00 -8.74 -5.10
C ASP A 42 -3.40 -7.52 -5.95
N ASP A 43 -3.75 -6.40 -5.30
CA ASP A 43 -4.16 -5.19 -6.02
C ASP A 43 -2.97 -4.53 -6.76
N VAL A 44 -1.72 -4.78 -6.35
CA VAL A 44 -0.53 -4.35 -7.09
C VAL A 44 -0.35 -5.24 -8.33
N LEU A 45 -0.40 -6.55 -8.16
CA LEU A 45 -0.16 -7.53 -9.22
C LEU A 45 -1.24 -7.50 -10.32
N ILE A 46 -2.52 -7.46 -9.94
CA ILE A 46 -3.64 -7.46 -10.91
C ILE A 46 -3.64 -6.21 -11.79
N ASN A 47 -3.03 -5.13 -11.31
CA ASN A 47 -2.88 -3.89 -12.05
C ASN A 47 -1.56 -3.84 -12.86
N GLY A 48 -0.80 -4.94 -12.93
CA GLY A 48 0.42 -5.02 -13.74
C GLY A 48 1.62 -4.29 -13.14
N ARG A 49 1.63 -4.05 -11.82
CA ARG A 49 2.80 -3.54 -11.08
C ARG A 49 3.58 -4.72 -10.48
N PHE A 50 4.84 -4.49 -10.12
CA PHE A 50 5.68 -5.47 -9.44
C PHE A 50 5.71 -5.21 -7.93
N ALA A 51 5.32 -6.20 -7.12
CA ALA A 51 5.46 -6.13 -5.68
C ALA A 51 6.86 -6.57 -5.24
N VAL A 52 7.57 -5.74 -4.48
CA VAL A 52 8.85 -6.10 -3.85
C VAL A 52 8.75 -6.03 -2.34
N SER A 53 9.35 -7.00 -1.66
CA SER A 53 9.25 -7.10 -0.20
C SER A 53 10.47 -6.47 0.48
N ALA A 54 10.23 -5.55 1.41
CA ALA A 54 11.23 -5.15 2.40
C ALA A 54 11.14 -6.06 3.64
N PRO A 55 12.29 -6.35 4.30
CA PRO A 55 12.26 -6.98 5.61
C PRO A 55 11.53 -6.07 6.61
N PRO A 56 10.85 -6.64 7.62
CA PRO A 56 10.27 -5.85 8.69
C PRO A 56 11.37 -5.08 9.43
N ASP A 57 11.07 -3.85 9.81
CA ASP A 57 11.98 -3.06 10.63
C ASP A 57 12.14 -3.75 12.00
N ARG A 58 13.34 -4.29 12.24
CA ARG A 58 13.73 -4.81 13.56
C ARG A 58 14.27 -3.65 14.40
N GLY A 59 13.44 -2.61 14.57
CA GLY A 59 13.76 -1.48 15.43
C GLY A 59 14.35 -2.01 16.74
N ARG A 60 15.59 -1.60 17.02
CA ARG A 60 16.34 -1.91 18.24
C ARG A 60 15.40 -1.67 19.43
N LEU A 61 14.95 -2.76 20.07
CA LEU A 61 14.31 -2.73 21.38
C LEU A 61 15.33 -2.15 22.36
N SER A 62 15.44 -0.83 22.39
CA SER A 62 16.14 -0.08 23.42
C SER A 62 15.07 0.26 24.45
N LEU A 63 14.75 -0.74 25.28
CA LEU A 63 14.24 -0.46 26.62
C LEU A 63 15.43 -0.09 27.50
#